data_AF-B7FLX4-F1
#
_entry.id   AF-B7FLX4-F1
#
_cell.length_a   1.000
_cell.length_b   1.000
_cell.length_c   1.000
_cell.angle_alpha   90.00
_cell.angle_beta   90.00
_cell.angle_gamma   90.00
#
_symmetry.space_group_name_H-M   'P 1'
#
loop_
_entity.id
_entity.type
_entity.pdbx_description
1 polymer ?
#
loop_
_entity_poly.entity_id
_entity_poly.type
_entity_poly.pdbx_seq_one_letter_code
_entity_poly.pdbx_strand_id
1 'polypeptide(L)'
;MPLDTYKGHGFRSDLLQMLVDLKPSFIRFPGGCFVEGDYLRNAFRWKAAVGPWEERPGHFGDVWKYWTDDGLGYYEFLQLSEDLGALPIWVFNNGVSHNDEVDTSAVLPFVQEALDGLEFARGDPTSKWGSMRAAMGHPEPFNLKYVAVGNEDCGKKNYRGNYLRFYDAIRRAYPDIQIISNCDGPSRPLDHPADMYDYHIYTNANDMFSRSTTFNRVTRSGPKAFVSEYAVTGNDA
;
A
#
# COMPACT_ATOMS: atom_id res chain seq x y z
N MET A 1 0.44 -17.61 -20.23
CA MET A 1 0.88 -17.84 -18.84
C MET A 1 1.27 -19.31 -18.65
N PRO A 2 2.22 -19.63 -17.77
CA PRO A 2 2.47 -21.02 -17.34
C PRO A 2 1.16 -21.65 -16.86
N LEU A 3 0.92 -22.92 -17.20
CA LEU A 3 -0.28 -23.64 -16.75
C LEU A 3 -0.14 -24.17 -15.32
N ASP A 4 1.10 -24.37 -14.87
CA ASP A 4 1.43 -24.79 -13.51
C ASP A 4 1.78 -23.56 -12.67
N THR A 5 0.77 -23.00 -12.01
CA THR A 5 0.89 -21.86 -11.09
C THR A 5 0.23 -22.22 -9.78
N TYR A 6 0.68 -21.61 -8.69
CA TYR A 6 0.15 -21.91 -7.36
C TYR A 6 -1.37 -21.68 -7.33
N LYS A 7 -2.11 -22.74 -7.04
CA LYS A 7 -3.59 -22.79 -7.07
C LYS A 7 -4.24 -22.31 -8.38
N GLY A 8 -3.47 -22.17 -9.47
CA GLY A 8 -3.96 -21.60 -10.73
C GLY A 8 -4.06 -20.06 -10.73
N HIS A 9 -3.51 -19.36 -9.74
CA HIS A 9 -3.64 -17.91 -9.58
C HIS A 9 -2.51 -17.10 -10.23
N GLY A 10 -1.65 -17.72 -11.05
CA GLY A 10 -0.59 -17.01 -11.77
C GLY A 10 0.75 -16.89 -11.04
N PHE A 11 0.82 -17.27 -9.76
CA PHE A 11 2.07 -17.20 -8.99
C PHE A 11 3.01 -18.37 -9.26
N ARG A 12 4.30 -18.07 -9.24
CA ARG A 12 5.36 -19.09 -9.23
C ARG A 12 5.30 -19.91 -7.94
N SER A 13 5.02 -21.20 -8.08
CA SER A 13 4.80 -22.11 -6.95
C SER A 13 5.99 -22.22 -6.01
N ASP A 14 7.22 -22.20 -6.54
CA ASP A 14 8.45 -22.31 -5.74
C ASP A 14 8.65 -21.10 -4.81
N LEU A 15 8.52 -19.89 -5.36
CA LEU A 15 8.65 -18.65 -4.58
C LEU A 15 7.48 -18.47 -3.61
N LEU A 16 6.27 -18.79 -4.04
CA LEU A 16 5.12 -18.65 -3.17
C LEU A 16 5.17 -19.63 -1.99
N GLN A 17 5.69 -20.84 -2.19
CA GLN A 17 5.91 -21.77 -1.09
C GLN A 17 6.87 -21.21 -0.04
N MET A 18 7.93 -20.51 -0.44
CA MET A 18 8.84 -19.84 0.52
C MET A 18 8.11 -18.78 1.35
N LEU A 19 7.17 -18.04 0.75
CA LEU A 19 6.34 -17.08 1.46
C LEU A 19 5.33 -17.78 2.40
N VAL A 20 4.73 -18.89 1.98
CA VAL A 20 3.85 -19.71 2.84
C VAL A 20 4.61 -20.19 4.08
N ASP A 21 5.84 -20.66 3.90
CA ASP A 21 6.67 -21.19 4.98
C ASP A 21 7.10 -20.10 5.99
N LEU A 22 7.23 -18.84 5.55
CA LEU A 22 7.48 -17.68 6.41
C LEU A 22 6.27 -17.35 7.32
N LYS A 23 5.06 -17.76 6.94
CA LYS A 23 3.80 -17.50 7.66
C LYS A 23 3.58 -16.01 7.98
N PRO A 24 3.64 -15.11 6.98
CA PRO A 24 3.43 -13.69 7.20
C PRO A 24 2.01 -13.44 7.73
N SER A 25 1.87 -12.55 8.71
CA SER A 25 0.55 -12.13 9.19
C SER A 25 -0.06 -11.01 8.33
N PHE A 26 0.75 -10.33 7.53
CA PHE A 26 0.31 -9.25 6.64
C PHE A 26 1.24 -9.09 5.44
N ILE A 27 0.76 -8.41 4.39
CA ILE A 27 1.54 -7.97 3.23
C ILE A 27 1.23 -6.50 2.94
N ARG A 28 2.26 -5.67 2.82
CA ARG A 28 2.17 -4.27 2.36
C ARG A 28 2.42 -4.20 0.86
N PHE A 29 1.52 -3.58 0.10
CA PHE A 29 1.60 -3.53 -1.37
C PHE A 29 0.81 -2.35 -1.97
N PRO A 30 1.01 -2.00 -3.25
CA PRO A 30 2.14 -2.40 -4.10
C PRO A 30 3.44 -1.71 -3.67
N GLY A 31 3.32 -0.67 -2.83
CA GLY A 31 4.29 -0.28 -1.82
C GLY A 31 5.64 0.25 -2.28
N GLY A 32 6.29 0.93 -1.34
CA GLY A 32 7.44 1.78 -1.55
C GLY A 32 7.20 2.84 -2.62
N CYS A 33 8.28 3.39 -3.13
CA CYS A 33 8.29 4.42 -4.16
C CYS A 33 7.58 4.02 -5.46
N PHE A 34 7.27 2.73 -5.69
CA PHE A 34 6.52 2.27 -6.87
C PHE A 34 5.10 2.87 -6.93
N VAL A 35 4.46 3.11 -5.78
CA VAL A 35 3.13 3.73 -5.74
C VAL A 35 3.17 5.22 -6.07
N GLU A 36 4.32 5.86 -5.85
CA GLU A 36 4.56 7.30 -6.03
C GLU A 36 4.99 7.64 -7.46
N GLY A 37 5.97 6.88 -7.98
CA GLY A 37 6.76 7.27 -9.14
C GLY A 37 7.74 8.41 -8.85
N ASP A 38 8.70 8.64 -9.74
CA ASP A 38 9.46 9.90 -9.73
C ASP A 38 8.53 11.06 -10.13
N TYR A 39 7.63 10.81 -11.09
CA TYR A 39 6.61 11.75 -11.56
C TYR A 39 5.22 11.11 -11.53
N LEU A 40 4.19 11.90 -11.22
CA LEU A 40 2.80 11.40 -11.06
C LEU A 40 2.23 10.72 -12.31
N ARG A 41 2.75 11.06 -13.49
CA ARG A 41 2.40 10.42 -14.77
C ARG A 41 2.80 8.94 -14.84
N ASN A 42 3.77 8.54 -14.03
CA ASN A 42 4.34 7.19 -13.94
C ASN A 42 3.98 6.50 -12.61
N ALA A 43 3.16 7.13 -11.76
CA ALA A 43 2.68 6.51 -10.54
C ALA A 43 1.79 5.31 -10.87
N PHE A 44 1.87 4.24 -10.07
CA PHE A 44 0.97 3.09 -10.19
C PHE A 44 -0.51 3.50 -10.04
N ARG A 45 -1.35 3.05 -10.99
CA ARG A 45 -2.80 3.30 -10.99
C ARG A 45 -3.56 1.99 -10.92
N TRP A 46 -4.12 1.68 -9.74
CA TRP A 46 -4.76 0.39 -9.48
C TRP A 46 -5.87 0.05 -10.49
N LYS A 47 -6.63 1.05 -10.96
CA LYS A 47 -7.71 0.87 -11.96
C LYS A 47 -7.20 0.37 -13.32
N ALA A 48 -5.96 0.72 -13.67
CA ALA A 48 -5.31 0.24 -14.90
C ALA A 48 -4.67 -1.15 -14.72
N ALA A 49 -4.64 -1.65 -13.47
CA ALA A 49 -4.04 -2.93 -13.08
C ALA A 49 -5.08 -3.97 -12.66
N VAL A 50 -6.34 -3.81 -13.09
CA VAL A 50 -7.44 -4.76 -12.87
C VAL A 50 -8.17 -5.01 -14.18
N GLY A 51 -8.94 -6.10 -14.26
CA GLY A 51 -9.54 -6.58 -15.50
C GLY A 51 -8.62 -7.53 -16.28
N PRO A 52 -8.97 -7.86 -17.54
CA PRO A 52 -8.20 -8.77 -18.39
C PRO A 52 -6.76 -8.29 -18.53
N TRP A 53 -5.80 -9.20 -18.32
CA TRP A 53 -4.38 -8.86 -18.27
C TRP A 53 -3.88 -8.29 -19.59
N GLU A 54 -4.41 -8.78 -20.71
CA GLU A 54 -4.08 -8.37 -22.08
C GLU A 54 -4.55 -6.96 -22.43
N GLU A 55 -5.45 -6.38 -21.63
CA GLU A 55 -5.96 -5.01 -21.78
C GLU A 55 -5.24 -4.01 -20.86
N ARG A 56 -4.39 -4.49 -19.95
CA ARG A 56 -3.64 -3.63 -19.02
C ARG A 56 -2.51 -2.92 -19.77
N PRO A 57 -2.43 -1.59 -19.72
CA PRO A 57 -1.40 -0.84 -20.45
C PRO A 57 0.01 -1.01 -19.85
N GLY A 58 0.09 -1.42 -18.57
CA GLY A 58 1.30 -1.29 -17.78
C GLY A 58 1.73 0.18 -17.61
N HIS A 59 2.94 0.38 -17.08
CA HIS A 59 3.58 1.69 -17.08
C HIS A 59 5.10 1.58 -16.95
N PHE A 60 5.80 2.69 -17.21
CA PHE A 60 7.22 2.78 -16.93
C PHE A 60 7.44 3.12 -15.45
N GLY A 61 7.98 2.18 -14.67
CA GLY A 61 8.39 2.41 -13.29
C GLY A 61 9.69 3.21 -13.27
N ASP A 62 9.57 4.54 -13.29
CA ASP A 62 10.70 5.45 -13.45
C ASP A 62 11.67 5.46 -12.26
N VAL A 63 11.19 5.19 -11.05
CA VAL A 63 12.03 5.01 -9.85
C VAL A 63 13.03 3.86 -10.03
N TRP A 64 12.57 2.74 -10.59
CA TRP A 64 13.37 1.51 -10.75
C TRP A 64 13.87 1.28 -12.18
N LYS A 65 13.50 2.17 -13.11
CA LYS A 65 13.97 2.25 -14.50
C LYS A 65 13.66 1.00 -15.32
N TYR A 66 12.50 0.40 -15.12
CA TYR A 66 12.01 -0.70 -15.96
C TYR A 66 10.51 -0.58 -16.25
N TRP A 67 10.07 -1.21 -17.33
CA TRP A 67 8.65 -1.29 -17.69
C TRP A 67 7.97 -2.40 -16.91
N THR A 68 6.81 -2.11 -16.31
CA THR A 68 5.92 -3.09 -15.69
C THR A 68 4.69 -3.25 -16.57
N ASP A 69 4.23 -4.49 -16.75
CA ASP A 69 2.96 -4.78 -17.42
C ASP A 69 1.74 -4.60 -16.50
N ASP A 70 1.98 -4.37 -15.19
CA ASP A 70 0.98 -4.35 -14.14
C ASP A 70 0.10 -5.61 -14.09
N GLY A 71 0.68 -6.74 -14.51
CA GLY A 71 0.06 -8.06 -14.40
C GLY A 71 -0.07 -8.53 -12.95
N LEU A 72 0.91 -8.19 -12.10
CA LEU A 72 0.79 -8.28 -10.64
C LEU A 72 0.16 -6.98 -10.11
N GLY A 73 -1.16 -6.89 -10.26
CA GLY A 73 -1.94 -5.71 -9.94
C GLY A 73 -2.65 -5.78 -8.59
N TYR A 74 -3.64 -4.89 -8.41
CA TYR A 74 -4.36 -4.74 -7.14
C TYR A 74 -5.10 -6.02 -6.74
N TYR A 75 -5.80 -6.64 -7.69
CA TYR A 75 -6.51 -7.91 -7.46
C TYR A 75 -5.54 -9.03 -7.08
N GLU A 76 -4.44 -9.16 -7.81
CA GLU A 76 -3.49 -10.25 -7.60
C GLU A 76 -2.83 -10.15 -6.21
N PHE A 77 -2.50 -8.96 -5.70
CA PHE A 77 -1.99 -8.81 -4.33
C PHE A 77 -3.04 -9.10 -3.24
N LEU A 78 -4.31 -8.78 -3.48
CA LEU A 78 -5.40 -9.16 -2.57
C LEU A 78 -5.55 -10.70 -2.54
N GLN A 79 -5.53 -11.35 -3.71
CA GLN A 79 -5.56 -12.80 -3.83
C GLN A 79 -4.35 -13.46 -3.17
N LEU A 80 -3.16 -12.89 -3.35
CA LEU A 80 -1.92 -13.35 -2.71
C LEU A 80 -2.03 -13.32 -1.18
N SER A 81 -2.63 -12.25 -0.64
CA SER A 81 -2.81 -12.11 0.81
C SER A 81 -3.71 -13.22 1.36
N GLU A 82 -4.81 -13.55 0.67
CA GLU A 82 -5.68 -14.68 1.05
C GLU A 82 -4.97 -16.02 0.93
N ASP A 83 -4.19 -16.22 -0.14
CA ASP A 83 -3.45 -17.46 -0.37
C ASP A 83 -2.41 -17.76 0.71
N LEU A 84 -1.87 -16.71 1.32
CA LEU A 84 -0.92 -16.77 2.43
C LEU A 84 -1.60 -16.76 3.81
N GLY A 85 -2.92 -16.56 3.89
CA GLY A 85 -3.61 -16.33 5.16
C GLY A 85 -3.19 -15.03 5.86
N ALA A 86 -2.66 -14.07 5.11
CA ALA A 86 -2.14 -12.79 5.58
C ALA A 86 -3.18 -11.67 5.38
N LEU A 87 -3.07 -10.60 6.16
CA LEU A 87 -3.88 -9.40 5.97
C LEU A 87 -3.25 -8.46 4.92
N PRO A 88 -4.01 -8.02 3.91
CA PRO A 88 -3.54 -6.99 2.99
C PRO A 88 -3.45 -5.62 3.69
N ILE A 89 -2.32 -4.92 3.48
CA ILE A 89 -2.12 -3.52 3.81
C ILE A 89 -1.94 -2.77 2.49
N TRP A 90 -3.01 -2.13 2.03
CA TRP A 90 -3.01 -1.46 0.73
C TRP A 90 -2.44 -0.04 0.84
N VAL A 91 -1.40 0.22 0.07
CA VAL A 91 -0.79 1.54 -0.12
C VAL A 91 -1.32 2.14 -1.42
N PHE A 92 -1.74 3.39 -1.40
CA PHE A 92 -2.16 4.10 -2.61
C PHE A 92 -1.56 5.51 -2.68
N ASN A 93 -1.46 6.03 -3.89
CA ASN A 93 -0.92 7.36 -4.14
C ASN A 93 -1.85 8.44 -3.56
N ASN A 94 -1.30 9.36 -2.78
CA ASN A 94 -2.04 10.43 -2.09
C ASN A 94 -1.98 11.79 -2.83
N GLY A 95 -1.62 11.78 -4.11
CA GLY A 95 -1.34 12.98 -4.90
C GLY A 95 0.12 13.45 -4.82
N VAL A 96 1.04 12.60 -4.38
CA VAL A 96 2.47 12.91 -4.29
C VAL A 96 3.30 11.90 -5.11
N SER A 97 4.36 12.41 -5.72
CA SER A 97 5.49 11.63 -6.25
C SER A 97 6.81 12.22 -5.70
N HIS A 98 7.95 11.65 -6.10
CA HIS A 98 9.23 12.24 -5.68
C HIS A 98 9.41 13.70 -6.12
N ASN A 99 8.90 14.08 -7.30
CA ASN A 99 9.07 15.41 -7.88
C ASN A 99 7.78 16.24 -8.01
N ASP A 100 6.60 15.63 -7.90
CA ASP A 100 5.31 16.32 -8.07
C ASP A 100 4.47 16.24 -6.78
N GLU A 101 3.69 17.31 -6.52
CA GLU A 101 2.70 17.34 -5.44
C GLU A 101 1.42 18.01 -5.92
N VAL A 102 0.29 17.29 -5.88
CA VAL A 102 -1.04 17.84 -6.13
C VAL A 102 -1.43 18.73 -4.98
N ASP A 103 -1.89 19.95 -5.28
CA ASP A 103 -2.44 20.87 -4.29
C ASP A 103 -3.66 20.24 -3.60
N THR A 104 -3.79 20.46 -2.29
CA THR A 104 -4.89 19.91 -1.50
C THR A 104 -6.27 20.31 -2.01
N SER A 105 -6.42 21.45 -2.68
CA SER A 105 -7.68 21.84 -3.32
C SER A 105 -8.06 20.97 -4.52
N ALA A 106 -7.10 20.28 -5.14
CA ALA A 106 -7.25 19.46 -6.33
C ALA A 106 -7.08 17.95 -6.09
N VAL A 107 -6.90 17.50 -4.85
CA VAL A 107 -6.61 16.09 -4.51
C VAL A 107 -7.83 15.15 -4.60
N LEU A 108 -9.04 15.69 -4.69
CA LEU A 108 -10.28 14.90 -4.64
C LEU A 108 -10.36 13.73 -5.64
N PRO A 109 -9.85 13.83 -6.89
CA PRO A 109 -9.81 12.67 -7.79
C PRO A 109 -9.04 11.49 -7.21
N PHE A 110 -7.91 11.72 -6.54
CA PHE A 110 -7.13 10.65 -5.90
C PHE A 110 -7.86 10.06 -4.68
N VAL A 111 -8.59 10.90 -3.92
CA VAL A 111 -9.46 10.42 -2.83
C VAL A 111 -10.54 9.48 -3.39
N GLN A 112 -11.15 9.84 -4.52
CA GLN A 112 -12.12 8.98 -5.18
C GLN A 112 -11.48 7.68 -5.68
N GLU A 113 -10.24 7.70 -6.21
CA GLU A 113 -9.52 6.48 -6.58
C GLU A 113 -9.33 5.53 -5.39
N ALA A 114 -9.02 6.05 -4.20
CA ALA A 114 -8.91 5.24 -2.99
C ALA A 114 -10.26 4.65 -2.57
N LEU A 115 -11.32 5.44 -2.54
CA LEU A 115 -12.68 4.96 -2.20
C LEU A 115 -13.17 3.90 -3.19
N ASP A 116 -12.91 4.10 -4.49
CA ASP A 116 -13.24 3.15 -5.53
C ASP A 116 -12.50 1.82 -5.33
N GLY A 117 -11.23 1.85 -4.92
CA GLY A 117 -10.45 0.64 -4.65
C GLY A 117 -10.88 -0.07 -3.37
N LEU A 118 -11.39 0.68 -2.38
CA LEU A 118 -12.05 0.10 -1.21
C LEU A 118 -13.39 -0.56 -1.57
N GLU A 119 -14.18 0.05 -2.46
CA GLU A 119 -15.40 -0.58 -2.99
C GLU A 119 -15.07 -1.82 -3.84
N PHE A 120 -14.00 -1.79 -4.64
CA PHE A 120 -13.52 -2.98 -5.35
C PHE A 120 -13.23 -4.11 -4.37
N ALA A 121 -12.46 -3.84 -3.31
CA ALA A 121 -12.06 -4.88 -2.36
C ALA A 121 -13.23 -5.36 -1.47
N ARG A 122 -14.10 -4.47 -1.01
CA ARG A 122 -15.06 -4.74 0.07
C ARG A 122 -16.54 -4.61 -0.31
N GLY A 123 -16.83 -3.97 -1.45
CA GLY A 123 -18.19 -3.67 -1.88
C GLY A 123 -19.00 -4.91 -2.23
N ASP A 124 -20.32 -4.76 -2.20
CA ASP A 124 -21.27 -5.79 -2.66
C ASP A 124 -20.97 -6.18 -4.12
N PRO A 125 -21.09 -7.46 -4.51
CA PRO A 125 -20.85 -7.90 -5.89
C PRO A 125 -21.77 -7.24 -6.94
N THR A 126 -22.80 -6.49 -6.55
CA THR A 126 -23.65 -5.70 -7.45
C THR A 126 -23.28 -4.22 -7.52
N SER A 127 -22.38 -3.76 -6.64
CA SER A 127 -21.84 -2.39 -6.68
C SER A 127 -20.95 -2.17 -7.90
N LYS A 128 -20.62 -0.91 -8.21
CA LYS A 128 -19.83 -0.59 -9.40
C LYS A 128 -18.49 -1.32 -9.39
N TRP A 129 -17.70 -1.17 -8.34
CA TRP A 129 -16.38 -1.80 -8.27
C TRP A 129 -16.42 -3.22 -7.69
N GLY A 130 -17.38 -3.56 -6.83
CA GLY A 130 -17.56 -4.94 -6.36
C GLY A 130 -18.02 -5.90 -7.46
N SER A 131 -18.81 -5.43 -8.44
CA SER A 131 -19.16 -6.25 -9.61
C SER A 131 -17.96 -6.52 -10.52
N MET A 132 -17.00 -5.60 -10.60
CA MET A 132 -15.75 -5.84 -11.30
C MET A 132 -14.92 -6.93 -10.60
N ARG A 133 -14.79 -6.88 -9.26
CA ARG A 133 -14.14 -7.94 -8.46
C ARG A 133 -14.82 -9.30 -8.70
N ALA A 134 -16.15 -9.34 -8.64
CA ALA A 134 -16.93 -10.54 -8.90
C ALA A 134 -16.72 -11.09 -10.33
N ALA A 135 -16.70 -10.22 -11.34
CA ALA A 135 -16.43 -10.59 -12.73
C ALA A 135 -15.00 -11.13 -12.94
N MET A 136 -14.04 -10.71 -12.11
CA MET A 136 -12.69 -11.26 -12.09
C MET A 136 -12.59 -12.62 -11.37
N GLY A 137 -13.72 -13.18 -10.93
CA GLY A 137 -13.79 -14.53 -10.33
C GLY A 137 -13.86 -14.55 -8.80
N HIS A 138 -13.93 -13.39 -8.14
CA HIS A 138 -13.95 -13.30 -6.68
C HIS A 138 -15.16 -12.50 -6.18
N PRO A 139 -16.33 -13.15 -6.00
CA PRO A 139 -17.54 -12.44 -5.61
C PRO A 139 -17.52 -11.97 -4.14
N GLU A 140 -16.75 -12.63 -3.28
CA GLU A 140 -16.71 -12.32 -1.85
C GLU A 140 -15.83 -11.09 -1.56
N PRO A 141 -16.15 -10.27 -0.54
CA PRO A 141 -15.28 -9.20 -0.09
C PRO A 141 -13.92 -9.71 0.43
N PHE A 142 -12.83 -9.06 0.04
CA PHE A 142 -11.51 -9.28 0.64
C PHE A 142 -11.46 -8.73 2.08
N ASN A 143 -10.63 -9.34 2.93
CA ASN A 143 -10.41 -8.92 4.31
C ASN A 143 -9.45 -7.71 4.44
N LEU A 144 -9.71 -6.63 3.69
CA LEU A 144 -8.93 -5.40 3.69
C LEU A 144 -9.29 -4.50 4.87
N LYS A 145 -8.42 -4.49 5.89
CA LYS A 145 -8.62 -3.76 7.15
C LYS A 145 -7.66 -2.58 7.35
N TYR A 146 -6.57 -2.54 6.59
CA TYR A 146 -5.49 -1.58 6.76
C TYR A 146 -5.18 -0.89 5.44
N VAL A 147 -5.03 0.42 5.48
CA VAL A 147 -4.59 1.22 4.34
C VAL A 147 -3.52 2.23 4.75
N ALA A 148 -2.58 2.49 3.85
CA ALA A 148 -1.57 3.53 4.01
C ALA A 148 -1.76 4.63 2.96
N VAL A 149 -1.79 5.89 3.43
CA VAL A 149 -2.09 7.07 2.61
C VAL A 149 -0.79 7.68 2.11
N GLY A 150 -0.24 7.11 1.03
CA GLY A 150 1.06 7.48 0.47
C GLY A 150 2.22 6.61 0.96
N ASN A 151 3.44 7.07 0.68
CA ASN A 151 4.69 6.43 1.07
C ASN A 151 5.76 7.49 1.33
N GLU A 152 6.41 7.48 2.50
CA GLU A 152 7.52 8.41 2.86
C GLU A 152 7.27 9.93 2.64
N ASP A 153 6.00 10.33 2.53
CA ASP A 153 5.62 11.67 2.08
C ASP A 153 5.61 12.74 3.17
N CYS A 154 5.92 12.42 4.42
CA CYS A 154 5.66 13.32 5.55
C CYS A 154 6.31 14.72 5.42
N GLY A 155 7.48 14.79 4.77
CA GLY A 155 8.20 16.04 4.54
C GLY A 155 7.65 16.90 3.38
N LYS A 156 6.69 16.38 2.61
CA LYS A 156 6.14 17.02 1.42
C LYS A 156 5.14 18.10 1.80
N LYS A 157 5.14 19.21 1.05
CA LYS A 157 4.39 20.42 1.39
C LYS A 157 2.89 20.16 1.52
N ASN A 158 2.32 19.39 0.60
CA ASN A 158 0.88 19.14 0.51
C ASN A 158 0.43 17.86 1.24
N TYR A 159 1.36 17.03 1.74
CA TYR A 159 1.04 15.74 2.36
C TYR A 159 -0.02 15.87 3.44
N ARG A 160 0.20 16.74 4.44
CA ARG A 160 -0.72 16.88 5.57
C ARG A 160 -2.14 17.25 5.12
N GLY A 161 -2.25 18.18 4.17
CA GLY A 161 -3.54 18.61 3.64
C GLY A 161 -4.22 17.49 2.85
N ASN A 162 -3.46 16.79 2.01
CA ASN A 162 -3.95 15.66 1.22
C ASN A 162 -4.40 14.52 2.14
N TYR A 163 -3.55 14.10 3.07
CA TYR A 163 -3.84 13.07 4.07
C TYR A 163 -5.16 13.31 4.78
N LEU A 164 -5.43 14.54 5.25
CA LEU A 164 -6.70 14.86 5.92
C LEU A 164 -7.93 14.66 5.02
N ARG A 165 -7.81 14.94 3.71
CA ARG A 165 -8.89 14.66 2.75
C ARG A 165 -9.16 13.16 2.59
N PHE A 166 -8.11 12.34 2.53
CA PHE A 166 -8.25 10.89 2.49
C PHE A 166 -8.81 10.35 3.81
N TYR A 167 -8.24 10.77 4.94
CA TYR A 167 -8.63 10.35 6.27
C TYR A 167 -10.13 10.59 6.51
N ASP A 168 -10.62 11.81 6.26
CA ASP A 168 -12.02 12.17 6.48
C ASP A 168 -12.97 11.37 5.58
N ALA A 169 -12.59 11.16 4.32
CA ALA A 169 -13.39 10.42 3.35
C ALA A 169 -13.46 8.93 3.69
N ILE A 170 -12.32 8.30 3.96
CA ILE A 170 -12.23 6.88 4.30
C ILE A 170 -12.91 6.64 5.64
N ARG A 171 -12.67 7.46 6.66
CA ARG A 171 -13.32 7.30 7.97
C ARG A 171 -14.84 7.39 7.89
N ARG A 172 -15.36 8.24 7.01
CA ARG A 172 -16.81 8.39 6.79
C ARG A 172 -17.41 7.17 6.09
N ALA A 173 -16.75 6.63 5.08
CA ALA A 173 -17.26 5.52 4.28
C ALA A 173 -17.00 4.15 4.91
N TYR A 174 -15.87 3.99 5.58
CA TYR A 174 -15.35 2.74 6.15
C TYR A 174 -14.75 2.99 7.54
N PRO A 175 -15.60 3.25 8.56
CA PRO A 175 -15.13 3.66 9.89
C PRO A 175 -14.27 2.59 10.59
N ASP A 176 -14.37 1.33 10.17
CA ASP A 176 -13.64 0.19 10.70
C ASP A 176 -12.21 0.04 10.14
N ILE A 177 -11.90 0.65 8.99
CA ILE A 177 -10.56 0.61 8.40
C ILE A 177 -9.57 1.35 9.29
N GLN A 178 -8.41 0.72 9.51
CA GLN A 178 -7.27 1.31 10.17
C GLN A 178 -6.42 2.08 9.16
N ILE A 179 -6.23 3.37 9.40
CA ILE A 179 -5.52 4.29 8.50
C ILE A 179 -4.12 4.55 9.04
N ILE A 180 -3.12 4.26 8.19
CA ILE A 180 -1.70 4.44 8.46
C ILE A 180 -1.22 5.75 7.83
N SER A 181 -0.66 6.63 8.65
CA SER A 181 0.11 7.81 8.22
C SER A 181 1.55 7.44 7.92
N ASN A 182 2.20 8.08 6.95
CA ASN A 182 3.63 7.91 6.66
C ASN A 182 4.52 8.91 7.41
N CYS A 183 3.94 9.71 8.30
CA CYS A 183 4.72 10.50 9.26
C CYS A 183 5.14 9.62 10.42
N ASP A 184 6.45 9.48 10.64
CA ASP A 184 6.95 8.73 11.78
C ASP A 184 6.50 9.38 13.10
N GLY A 185 6.18 8.54 14.09
CA GLY A 185 5.84 8.97 15.45
C GLY A 185 7.04 9.22 16.38
N PRO A 186 8.18 8.49 16.27
CA PRO A 186 9.33 8.69 17.16
C PRO A 186 10.08 10.01 16.96
N SER A 187 10.24 10.50 15.73
CA SER A 187 10.98 11.73 15.44
C SER A 187 10.14 12.97 15.79
N ARG A 188 8.82 12.90 15.57
CA ARG A 188 7.89 13.98 15.92
C ARG A 188 6.49 13.42 16.23
N PRO A 189 5.81 13.91 17.28
CA PRO A 189 4.40 13.59 17.47
C PRO A 189 3.56 13.98 16.23
N LEU A 190 2.69 13.08 15.78
CA LEU A 190 1.78 13.34 14.67
C LEU A 190 0.90 14.57 14.98
N ASP A 191 0.71 15.42 13.98
CA ASP A 191 -0.09 16.65 14.05
C ASP A 191 -1.48 16.53 13.37
N HIS A 192 -1.89 15.30 13.12
CA HIS A 192 -3.11 14.88 12.44
C HIS A 192 -3.56 13.51 12.97
N PRO A 193 -4.85 13.13 12.82
CA PRO A 193 -5.35 11.86 13.32
C PRO A 193 -4.86 10.68 12.47
N ALA A 194 -4.53 9.57 13.13
CA ALA A 194 -4.19 8.30 12.49
C ALA A 194 -4.47 7.15 13.47
N ASP A 195 -4.71 5.94 12.98
CA ASP A 195 -4.75 4.76 13.84
C ASP A 195 -3.34 4.20 14.05
N MET A 196 -2.51 4.34 13.02
CA MET A 196 -1.14 3.88 12.99
C MET A 196 -0.23 4.89 12.27
N TYR A 197 1.08 4.80 12.52
CA TYR A 197 2.09 5.49 11.73
C TYR A 197 3.12 4.51 11.19
N ASP A 198 3.61 4.78 9.99
CA ASP A 198 4.67 4.03 9.34
C ASP A 198 6.04 4.48 9.87
N TYR A 199 6.95 3.53 10.07
CA TYR A 199 8.32 3.78 10.49
C TYR A 199 9.27 2.95 9.65
N HIS A 200 10.21 3.65 9.00
CA HIS A 200 11.18 3.05 8.11
C HIS A 200 12.60 3.22 8.66
N ILE A 201 13.44 2.20 8.48
CA ILE A 201 14.85 2.31 8.81
C ILE A 201 15.74 1.40 7.96
N TYR A 202 16.63 2.03 7.20
CA TYR A 202 17.72 1.36 6.50
C TYR A 202 19.04 1.91 7.01
N THR A 203 19.86 1.07 7.61
CA THR A 203 21.11 1.52 8.24
C THR A 203 22.09 0.35 8.38
N ASN A 204 23.32 0.62 8.84
CA ASN A 204 24.32 -0.40 9.11
C ASN A 204 23.97 -1.22 10.37
N ALA A 205 24.63 -2.36 10.58
CA ALA A 205 24.30 -3.29 11.66
C ALA A 205 24.41 -2.62 13.04
N ASN A 206 25.50 -1.89 13.29
CA ASN A 206 25.74 -1.23 14.58
C ASN A 206 24.64 -0.21 14.94
N ASP A 207 24.24 0.62 13.98
CA ASP A 207 23.18 1.61 14.19
C ASP A 207 21.82 0.93 14.40
N MET A 208 21.50 -0.12 13.64
CA MET A 208 20.28 -0.92 13.83
C MET A 208 20.20 -1.47 15.26
N PHE A 209 21.28 -2.07 15.77
CA PHE A 209 21.34 -2.57 17.15
C PHE A 209 21.19 -1.46 18.18
N SER A 210 21.80 -0.29 17.94
CA SER A 210 21.72 0.87 18.84
C SER A 210 20.30 1.44 18.99
N ARG A 211 19.43 1.19 18.00
CA ARG A 211 18.05 1.70 17.93
C ARG A 211 16.99 0.78 18.51
N SER A 212 17.38 -0.26 19.25
CA SER A 212 16.45 -1.17 19.94
C SER A 212 15.49 -0.47 20.91
N THR A 213 15.80 0.75 21.33
CA THR A 213 14.99 1.56 22.26
C THR A 213 14.18 2.68 21.60
N THR A 214 14.13 2.75 20.26
CA THR A 214 13.46 3.83 19.49
C THR A 214 12.04 4.12 20.00
N PHE A 215 11.27 3.07 20.32
CA PHE A 215 9.88 3.20 20.75
C PHE A 215 9.68 3.28 22.28
N ASN A 216 10.73 3.48 23.08
CA ASN A 216 10.61 3.56 24.53
C ASN A 216 9.91 4.85 25.00
N ARG A 217 10.04 5.93 24.22
CA ARG A 217 9.54 7.27 24.57
C ARG A 217 8.26 7.68 23.84
N VAL A 218 7.80 6.89 22.87
CA VAL A 218 6.53 7.17 22.20
C VAL A 218 5.35 6.91 23.14
N THR A 219 4.31 7.74 23.02
CA THR A 219 3.09 7.62 23.82
C THR A 219 2.43 6.24 23.65
N ARG A 220 1.83 5.72 24.74
CA ARG A 220 1.13 4.42 24.73
C ARG A 220 -0.36 4.55 24.39
N SER A 221 -0.92 5.76 24.48
CA SER A 221 -2.33 6.08 24.23
C SER A 221 -2.61 6.65 22.84
N GLY A 222 -1.60 6.73 21.97
CA GLY A 222 -1.71 7.27 20.61
C GLY A 222 -1.72 6.20 19.51
N PRO A 223 -1.52 6.63 18.24
CA PRO A 223 -1.44 5.74 17.09
C PRO A 223 -0.34 4.68 17.28
N LYS A 224 -0.57 3.47 16.76
CA LYS A 224 0.39 2.35 16.90
C LYS A 224 1.48 2.44 15.83
N ALA A 225 2.67 1.95 16.17
CA ALA A 225 3.75 1.86 15.20
C ALA A 225 3.49 0.71 14.22
N PHE A 226 3.66 0.98 12.94
CA PHE A 226 3.79 0.01 11.87
C PHE A 226 5.23 0.12 11.33
N VAL A 227 6.10 -0.83 11.68
CA VAL A 227 7.48 -0.86 11.20
C VAL A 227 7.49 -1.66 9.91
N SER A 228 7.28 -0.98 8.78
CA SER A 228 6.97 -1.65 7.53
C SER A 228 8.17 -1.88 6.61
N GLU A 229 9.22 -1.07 6.77
CA GLU A 229 10.44 -1.13 5.98
C GLU A 229 11.64 -1.07 6.92
N TYR A 230 12.39 -2.17 7.02
CA TYR A 230 13.62 -2.18 7.78
C TYR A 230 14.59 -3.22 7.23
N ALA A 231 15.85 -2.84 7.08
CA ALA A 231 16.92 -3.77 6.75
C ALA A 231 18.28 -3.20 7.18
N VAL A 232 19.22 -4.12 7.45
CA VAL A 232 20.63 -3.74 7.45
C VAL A 232 21.08 -3.55 6.01
N THR A 233 21.67 -2.40 5.70
CA THR A 233 22.17 -2.07 4.36
C THR A 233 23.60 -1.55 4.44
N GLY A 234 24.36 -1.76 3.37
CA GLY A 234 25.77 -1.39 3.29
C GLY A 234 26.70 -2.61 3.31
N ASN A 235 27.98 -2.39 3.59
CA ASN A 235 29.02 -3.42 3.49
C ASN A 235 29.01 -4.43 4.66
N ASP A 236 28.23 -4.17 5.71
CA ASP A 236 28.10 -5.00 6.90
C ASP A 236 26.74 -5.71 7.01
N ALA A 237 25.99 -5.77 5.90
CA ALA A 237 24.75 -6.53 5.73
C ALA A 237 24.99 -8.03 5.52
#